data_AF-A0A840Q870-F1
#
_entry.id   AF-A0A840Q870-F1
#
_cell.length_a   1.000
_cell.length_b   1.000
_cell.length_c   1.000
_cell.angle_alpha   90.00
_cell.angle_beta   90.00
_cell.angle_gamma   90.00
#
_symmetry.space_group_name_H-M   'P 1'
#
loop_
_entity.id
_entity.type
_entity.pdbx_description
1 polymer ?
#
loop_
_entity_poly.entity_id
_entity_poly.type
_entity_poly.pdbx_seq_one_letter_code
_entity_poly.pdbx_strand_id
1 'polypeptide(L)'
;MIFFVPLLGAAIGAATGALAGALTDAGIDDDFINRSRDKIVPGTSALFLLSDNAVLDKIKEHFPGGHAELIHTNLSNEQEAALRHVFEDTEEKVTS
;
A
#
# COMPACT_ATOMS: atom_id res chain seq x y z
N MET A 1 -22.36 -21.95 -2.28
CA MET A 1 -22.66 -20.64 -1.68
C MET A 1 -22.14 -19.55 -2.62
N ILE A 2 -22.98 -18.99 -3.49
CA ILE A 2 -22.55 -18.03 -4.56
C ILE A 2 -23.29 -16.67 -4.44
N PHE A 3 -24.27 -16.55 -3.55
CA PHE A 3 -25.08 -15.32 -3.37
C PHE A 3 -24.38 -14.20 -2.57
N PHE A 4 -23.26 -14.49 -1.91
CA PHE A 4 -22.45 -13.49 -1.19
C PHE A 4 -21.24 -12.99 -1.98
N VAL A 5 -20.95 -13.59 -3.16
CA VAL A 5 -19.83 -13.20 -4.01
C VAL A 5 -19.92 -11.74 -4.48
N PRO A 6 -21.11 -11.20 -4.85
CA PRO A 6 -21.21 -9.79 -5.22
C PRO A 6 -20.92 -8.83 -4.06
N LEU A 7 -21.40 -9.15 -2.85
CA LEU A 7 -21.18 -8.31 -1.67
C LEU A 7 -19.72 -8.36 -1.21
N LEU A 8 -19.11 -9.55 -1.26
CA LEU A 8 -17.69 -9.74 -0.97
C LEU A 8 -16.80 -9.04 -2.00
N GLY A 9 -17.13 -9.13 -3.29
CA GLY A 9 -16.44 -8.42 -4.36
C GLY A 9 -16.55 -6.91 -4.24
N ALA A 10 -17.73 -6.39 -3.85
CA ALA A 10 -17.93 -4.97 -3.62
C ALA A 10 -17.15 -4.46 -2.39
N ALA A 11 -17.12 -5.22 -1.29
CA ALA A 11 -16.36 -4.87 -0.10
C ALA A 11 -14.84 -4.85 -0.36
N ILE A 12 -14.30 -5.88 -1.03
CA ILE A 12 -12.89 -5.94 -1.41
C ILE A 12 -12.56 -4.81 -2.41
N GLY A 13 -13.44 -4.57 -3.39
CA GLY A 13 -13.26 -3.50 -4.38
C GLY A 13 -13.27 -2.10 -3.76
N ALA A 14 -14.17 -1.84 -2.82
CA ALA A 14 -14.25 -0.55 -2.12
C ALA A 14 -13.04 -0.32 -1.20
N ALA A 15 -12.60 -1.34 -0.45
CA ALA A 15 -11.40 -1.25 0.40
C ALA A 15 -10.14 -0.98 -0.44
N THR A 16 -10.00 -1.72 -1.55
CA THR A 16 -8.87 -1.55 -2.48
C THR A 16 -8.90 -0.17 -3.14
N GLY A 17 -10.09 0.32 -3.55
CA GLY A 17 -10.24 1.62 -4.18
C GLY A 17 -9.98 2.80 -3.22
N ALA A 18 -10.43 2.70 -1.97
CA ALA A 18 -10.17 3.70 -0.94
C ALA A 18 -8.68 3.79 -0.60
N LEU A 19 -8.01 2.63 -0.45
CA LEU A 19 -6.56 2.58 -0.25
C LEU A 19 -5.81 3.17 -1.45
N ALA A 20 -6.18 2.79 -2.68
CA ALA A 20 -5.55 3.34 -3.87
C ALA A 20 -5.69 4.86 -3.95
N GLY A 21 -6.89 5.41 -3.68
CA GLY A 21 -7.12 6.86 -3.68
C GLY A 21 -6.29 7.60 -2.63
N ALA A 22 -6.17 7.03 -1.41
CA ALA A 22 -5.34 7.58 -0.36
C ALA A 22 -3.85 7.59 -0.71
N LEU A 23 -3.36 6.53 -1.36
CA LEU A 23 -1.99 6.47 -1.85
C LEU A 23 -1.75 7.57 -2.92
N THR A 24 -2.66 7.71 -3.88
CA THR A 24 -2.57 8.77 -4.91
C THR A 24 -2.51 10.16 -4.30
N ASP A 25 -3.37 10.46 -3.32
CA ASP A 25 -3.37 11.74 -2.60
C ASP A 25 -2.06 11.97 -1.83
N ALA A 26 -1.50 10.89 -1.27
CA ALA A 26 -0.19 10.88 -0.66
C ALA A 26 0.97 10.95 -1.66
N GLY A 27 0.78 11.30 -2.94
CA GLY A 27 1.87 11.50 -3.89
C GLY A 27 2.47 10.20 -4.46
N ILE A 28 1.75 9.09 -4.34
CA ILE A 28 2.09 7.82 -4.96
C ILE A 28 1.32 7.71 -6.28
N ASP A 29 2.01 7.78 -7.42
CA ASP A 29 1.34 7.86 -8.73
C ASP A 29 0.61 6.57 -9.17
N ASP A 30 -0.33 6.73 -10.11
CA ASP A 30 -1.15 5.62 -10.63
C ASP A 30 -0.31 4.56 -11.36
N ASP A 31 0.80 4.95 -12.00
CA ASP A 31 1.71 4.03 -12.68
C ASP A 31 2.41 3.10 -11.69
N PHE A 32 2.77 3.60 -10.51
CA PHE A 32 3.29 2.81 -9.42
C PHE A 32 2.26 1.82 -8.87
N ILE A 33 1.03 2.27 -8.65
CA ILE A 33 -0.06 1.42 -8.15
C ILE A 33 -0.34 0.30 -9.14
N ASN A 34 -0.44 0.63 -10.44
CA ASN A 34 -0.69 -0.34 -11.50
C ASN A 34 0.45 -1.36 -11.63
N ARG A 35 1.72 -0.90 -11.64
CA ARG A 35 2.87 -1.82 -11.69
C ARG A 35 2.93 -2.75 -10.48
N SER A 36 2.64 -2.24 -9.28
CA SER A 36 2.59 -3.05 -8.07
C SER A 36 1.48 -4.11 -8.18
N ARG A 37 0.29 -3.72 -8.63
CA ARG A 37 -0.84 -4.64 -8.84
C ARG A 37 -0.52 -5.75 -9.83
N ASP A 38 0.16 -5.43 -10.93
CA ASP A 38 0.55 -6.40 -11.96
C ASP A 38 1.60 -7.39 -11.45
N LYS A 39 2.45 -6.97 -10.49
CA LYS A 39 3.48 -7.81 -9.89
C LYS A 39 2.99 -8.66 -8.73
N ILE A 40 1.90 -8.25 -8.05
CA ILE A 40 1.28 -9.01 -6.97
C ILE A 40 0.37 -10.10 -7.57
N VAL A 41 0.97 -11.23 -7.88
CA VAL A 41 0.31 -12.47 -8.33
C VAL A 41 0.26 -13.51 -7.19
N PRO A 42 -0.56 -14.57 -7.28
CA PRO A 42 -0.54 -15.65 -6.29
C PRO A 42 0.89 -16.18 -6.05
N GLY A 43 1.32 -16.18 -4.79
CA GLY A 43 2.69 -16.54 -4.39
C GLY A 43 3.67 -15.35 -4.25
N THR A 44 3.20 -14.12 -4.42
CA THR A 44 3.98 -12.89 -4.21
C THR A 44 3.28 -11.92 -3.26
N SER A 45 4.03 -10.98 -2.71
CA SER A 45 3.54 -9.96 -1.77
C SER A 45 4.24 -8.64 -2.02
N ALA A 46 3.54 -7.52 -1.81
CA ALA A 46 4.14 -6.20 -1.74
C ALA A 46 4.19 -5.72 -0.29
N LEU A 47 5.28 -5.05 0.07
CA LEU A 47 5.47 -4.39 1.35
C LEU A 47 5.72 -2.91 1.09
N PHE A 48 4.83 -2.05 1.60
CA PHE A 48 4.99 -0.60 1.54
C PHE A 48 5.57 -0.12 2.85
N LEU A 49 6.63 0.70 2.79
CA LEU A 49 7.29 1.26 3.96
C LEU A 49 7.24 2.79 3.88
N LEU A 50 6.69 3.42 4.91
CA LEU A 50 6.74 4.85 5.10
C LEU A 50 7.79 5.16 6.18
N SER A 51 8.77 5.99 5.85
CA SER A 51 9.82 6.40 6.79
C SER A 51 10.22 7.84 6.52
N ASP A 52 10.39 8.60 7.59
CA ASP A 52 11.06 9.89 7.53
C ASP A 52 12.58 9.65 7.47
N ASN A 53 13.28 10.38 6.59
CA ASN A 53 14.74 10.44 6.53
C ASN A 53 15.47 9.07 6.37
N ALA A 54 14.90 8.15 5.59
CA ALA A 54 15.48 6.82 5.40
C ALA A 54 16.73 6.81 4.49
N VAL A 55 17.77 6.09 4.92
CA VAL A 55 18.92 5.75 4.06
C VAL A 55 18.56 4.51 3.25
N LEU A 56 18.19 4.68 1.98
CA LEU A 56 17.72 3.59 1.09
C LEU A 56 18.68 2.40 1.03
N ASP A 57 19.99 2.63 1.10
CA ASP A 57 21.00 1.58 1.07
C ASP A 57 20.92 0.65 2.29
N LYS A 58 20.61 1.19 3.47
CA LYS A 58 20.40 0.38 4.68
C LYS A 58 19.14 -0.47 4.57
N ILE A 59 18.09 0.05 3.95
CA ILE A 59 16.84 -0.70 3.75
C ILE A 59 17.12 -1.90 2.82
N LYS A 60 17.82 -1.68 1.71
CA LYS A 60 18.17 -2.74 0.75
C LYS A 60 18.98 -3.88 1.37
N GLU A 61 19.91 -3.57 2.28
CA GLU A 61 20.69 -4.59 3.01
C GLU A 61 19.83 -5.54 3.86
N HIS A 62 18.66 -5.08 4.32
CA HIS A 62 17.77 -5.89 5.16
C HIS A 62 16.75 -6.73 4.36
N PHE A 63 16.72 -6.62 3.03
CA PHE A 63 15.91 -7.47 2.16
C PHE A 63 16.77 -8.57 1.52
N PRO A 64 16.86 -9.76 2.15
CA PRO A 64 17.67 -10.85 1.61
C PRO A 64 17.09 -11.32 0.27
N GLY A 65 17.95 -11.38 -0.76
CA GLY A 65 17.63 -11.99 -2.06
C GLY A 65 17.49 -11.03 -3.25
N GLY A 66 17.60 -9.72 -3.07
CA GLY A 66 17.68 -8.77 -4.21
C GLY A 66 16.43 -8.70 -5.12
N HIS A 67 15.32 -9.33 -4.73
CA HIS A 67 14.07 -9.37 -5.48
C HIS A 67 13.06 -8.28 -5.07
N ALA A 68 13.38 -7.49 -4.05
CA ALA A 68 12.55 -6.39 -3.63
C ALA A 68 12.79 -5.20 -4.57
N GLU A 69 11.79 -4.89 -5.39
CA GLU A 69 11.78 -3.65 -6.15
C GLU A 69 11.47 -2.52 -5.17
N LEU A 70 12.51 -1.78 -4.80
CA LEU A 70 12.36 -0.60 -3.97
C LEU A 70 11.82 0.54 -4.84
N ILE A 71 10.61 0.97 -4.55
CA ILE A 71 10.00 2.12 -5.21
C ILE A 71 9.79 3.20 -4.16
N HIS A 72 10.34 4.38 -4.44
CA HIS A 72 10.41 5.52 -3.52
C HIS A 72 9.76 6.74 -4.17
N THR A 73 8.97 7.47 -3.40
CA THR A 73 8.46 8.80 -3.74
C THR A 73 8.74 9.76 -2.60
N ASN A 74 8.95 11.04 -2.89
CA ASN A 74 9.12 12.06 -1.86
C ASN A 74 7.74 12.59 -1.47
N LEU A 75 7.43 12.55 -0.18
CA LEU A 75 6.17 13.06 0.35
C LEU A 75 6.40 14.43 0.99
N SER A 76 5.47 15.36 0.77
CA SER A 76 5.37 16.54 1.63
C SER A 76 4.87 16.14 3.02
N ASN A 77 5.09 17.00 4.02
CA ASN A 77 4.58 16.76 5.38
C ASN A 77 3.04 16.55 5.41
N GLU A 78 2.32 17.25 4.53
CA GLU A 78 0.86 17.12 4.42
C GLU A 78 0.46 15.76 3.83
N GLN A 79 1.17 15.30 2.80
CA GLN A 79 0.95 14.00 2.16
C GLN A 79 1.31 12.84 3.10
N GLU A 80 2.40 12.98 3.87
CA GLU A 80 2.75 12.01 4.90
C GLU A 80 1.66 11.92 5.98
N ALA A 81 1.17 13.06 6.47
CA ALA A 81 0.11 13.09 7.48
C ALA A 81 -1.19 12.44 6.98
N ALA A 82 -1.59 12.72 5.73
CA ALA A 82 -2.75 12.09 5.11
C ALA A 82 -2.59 10.57 5.02
N LEU A 83 -1.39 10.11 4.65
CA LEU A 83 -1.10 8.68 4.54
C LEU A 83 -1.10 7.98 5.90
N ARG A 84 -0.54 8.63 6.94
CA ARG A 84 -0.57 8.11 8.31
C ARG A 84 -2.00 7.93 8.82
N HIS A 85 -2.87 8.91 8.60
CA HIS A 85 -4.27 8.85 9.02
C HIS A 85 -5.00 7.63 8.44
N VAL A 86 -4.73 7.29 7.17
CA VAL A 86 -5.35 6.15 6.48
C VAL A 86 -4.93 4.81 7.11
N PHE A 87 -3.67 4.68 7.52
CA PHE A 87 -3.17 3.47 8.16
C PHE A 87 -3.46 3.40 9.66
N GLU A 88 -3.59 4.54 10.36
CA GLU A 88 -4.00 4.61 11.76
C GLU A 88 -5.48 4.24 11.94
N ASP A 89 -6.37 4.70 11.05
CA ASP A 89 -7.80 4.36 11.07
C ASP A 89 -8.09 2.86 10.82
N THR A 90 -7.14 2.11 10.27
CA THR A 90 -7.30 0.69 9.97
C THR A 90 -7.22 -0.19 11.23
N GLU A 91 -6.62 0.29 12.31
CA GLU A 91 -6.45 -0.44 13.57
C GLU A 91 -7.75 -0.50 14.42
N GLU A 92 -8.71 0.39 14.22
CA GLU A 92 -9.92 0.47 15.08
C GLU A 92 -10.98 -0.62 14.77
N LYS A 93 -10.90 -1.30 13.62
CA LYS A 93 -11.95 -2.25 13.18
C LYS A 93 -11.63 -3.74 13.32
N VAL A 94 -10.49 -4.13 13.89
CA VAL A 94 -10.13 -5.56 14.07
C VAL A 94 -10.41 -6.07 15.49
N THR A 95 -10.73 -5.17 16.44
CA THR A 95 -11.14 -5.52 17.80
C THR A 95 -12.60 -5.12 18.08
N SER A 96 -13.56 -5.83 17.50
CA SER A 96 -14.93 -5.97 18.01
C SER A 96 -15.57 -7.24 17.48
#